data_AF-A0A0M3IMJ9-F1
#
_entry.id   AF-A0A0M3IMJ9-F1
#
_cell.length_a   1.000
_cell.length_b   1.000
_cell.length_c   1.000
_cell.angle_alpha   90.00
_cell.angle_beta   90.00
_cell.angle_gamma   90.00
#
_symmetry.space_group_name_H-M   'P 1'
#
loop_
_entity.id
_entity.type
_entity.pdbx_description
1 polymer ?
#
loop_
_entity_poly.entity_id
_entity_poly.type
_entity_poly.pdbx_seq_one_letter_code
_entity_poly.pdbx_strand_id
1 'polypeptide(L)'
;MTSFVPTVKGNKDARFELIASIHKVANVIKWKELLPNGEDSEDLVKQLAISCPLQKIRTTAPPPNPDIDRKINLICKEAQVLYEAEMHSIRRNLSKQSYKAIRELKEPRGSGHIRISVSDKGGDFVVITQQLDKQIALRGLANRNMYELATVSEFNSFCKEIKIIWETVKKRSSVNDELAKRLSINHPVCRVIYFLLKTHKIDAANINTNDLSAFKVRPIVSAVGGPAEGTSWFLS
;
A
#
# COMPACT_ATOMS: atom_id res chain seq x y z
N MET A 1 -13.82 -24.34 -20.45
CA MET A 1 -12.70 -23.76 -19.70
C MET A 1 -12.28 -22.49 -20.41
N THR A 2 -12.71 -21.34 -19.90
CA THR A 2 -12.34 -20.02 -20.42
C THR A 2 -11.15 -19.53 -19.61
N SER A 3 -9.99 -19.36 -20.25
CA SER A 3 -8.83 -18.73 -19.61
C SER A 3 -9.06 -17.22 -19.50
N PHE A 4 -8.74 -16.66 -18.35
CA PHE A 4 -8.74 -15.21 -18.13
C PHE A 4 -7.29 -14.73 -18.25
N VAL A 5 -6.98 -14.05 -19.36
CA VAL A 5 -5.77 -13.25 -19.47
C VAL A 5 -6.03 -11.95 -18.68
N PRO A 6 -5.08 -11.47 -17.85
CA PRO A 6 -5.19 -10.13 -17.29
C PRO A 6 -5.23 -9.15 -18.46
N THR A 7 -6.37 -8.50 -18.67
CA THR A 7 -6.44 -7.33 -19.53
C THR A 7 -5.47 -6.32 -18.94
N VAL A 8 -4.49 -5.89 -19.73
CA VAL A 8 -3.51 -4.86 -19.32
C VAL A 8 -4.32 -3.71 -18.72
N LYS A 9 -4.21 -3.55 -17.40
CA LYS A 9 -4.96 -2.53 -16.68
C LYS A 9 -4.57 -1.20 -17.31
N GLY A 10 -5.57 -0.49 -17.82
CA GLY A 10 -5.56 0.97 -17.80
C GLY A 10 -5.43 1.45 -16.36
N ASN A 11 -4.22 1.33 -15.81
CA ASN A 11 -3.98 1.64 -14.42
C ASN A 11 -3.94 3.16 -14.31
N LYS A 12 -4.69 3.75 -13.38
CA LYS A 12 -4.51 5.17 -13.06
C LYS A 12 -3.06 5.42 -12.66
N ASP A 13 -2.42 4.44 -12.04
CA ASP A 13 -1.00 4.49 -11.73
C ASP A 13 -0.15 4.49 -13.01
N ALA A 14 -0.53 3.79 -14.08
CA ALA A 14 0.21 3.83 -15.35
C ALA A 14 0.16 5.22 -16.01
N ARG A 15 -0.94 5.97 -15.85
CA ARG A 15 -1.01 7.38 -16.26
C ARG A 15 -0.06 8.23 -15.43
N PHE A 16 -0.12 8.08 -14.10
CA PHE A 16 0.76 8.83 -13.20
C PHE A 16 2.23 8.47 -13.40
N GLU A 17 2.54 7.20 -13.66
CA GLU A 17 3.88 6.68 -13.96
C GLU A 17 4.39 7.16 -15.31
N LEU A 18 3.54 7.22 -16.34
CA LEU A 18 3.90 7.77 -17.64
C LEU A 18 4.27 9.25 -17.51
N ILE A 19 3.39 10.04 -16.89
CA ILE A 19 3.64 11.47 -16.66
C ILE A 19 4.86 11.68 -15.75
N ALA A 20 5.00 10.91 -14.67
CA ALA A 20 6.16 10.97 -13.79
C ALA A 20 7.46 10.59 -14.52
N SER A 21 7.41 9.62 -15.43
CA SER A 21 8.56 9.22 -16.24
C SER A 21 8.97 10.32 -17.23
N ILE A 22 8.01 10.97 -17.87
CA ILE A 22 8.26 12.14 -18.73
C ILE A 22 8.93 13.26 -17.91
N HIS A 23 8.41 13.57 -16.72
CA HIS A 23 9.03 14.56 -15.82
C HIS A 23 10.41 14.14 -15.30
N LYS A 24 10.67 12.84 -15.11
CA LYS A 24 11.99 12.33 -14.73
C LYS A 24 13.01 12.56 -15.84
N VAL A 25 12.64 12.26 -17.09
CA VAL A 25 13.48 12.55 -18.27
C VAL A 25 13.73 14.05 -18.42
N ALA A 26 12.69 14.87 -18.24
CA ALA A 26 12.81 16.33 -18.27
C ALA A 26 13.83 16.86 -17.25
N ASN A 27 13.79 16.33 -16.02
CA ASN A 27 14.72 16.72 -14.98
C ASN A 27 16.17 16.33 -15.33
N VAL A 28 16.39 15.15 -15.93
CA VAL A 28 17.73 14.75 -16.41
C VAL A 28 18.23 15.71 -17.48
N ILE A 29 17.39 16.09 -18.44
CA ILE A 29 17.77 17.03 -19.52
C ILE A 29 18.13 18.40 -18.93
N LYS A 30 17.31 18.93 -18.00
CA LYS A 30 17.59 20.20 -17.32
C LYS A 30 18.91 20.18 -16.56
N TRP A 31 19.20 19.09 -15.84
CA TRP A 31 20.48 18.94 -15.15
C TRP A 31 21.67 18.88 -16.13
N LYS A 32 21.51 18.24 -17.30
CA LYS A 32 22.53 18.21 -18.34
C LYS A 32 22.79 19.58 -18.98
N GLU A 33 21.77 20.42 -19.14
CA GLU A 33 21.94 21.78 -19.67
C GLU A 33 22.59 22.74 -18.66
N LEU A 34 22.40 22.51 -17.35
CA LEU A 34 22.90 23.39 -16.29
C LEU A 34 24.32 23.07 -15.84
N LEU A 35 24.84 21.88 -16.15
CA LEU A 35 26.19 21.46 -15.79
C LEU A 35 27.08 21.54 -17.04
N PRO A 36 27.84 22.63 -17.24
CA PRO A 36 28.79 22.69 -18.33
C PRO A 36 29.98 21.79 -17.98
N ASN A 37 30.25 20.83 -18.86
CA ASN A 37 31.31 19.80 -18.81
C ASN A 37 30.96 18.50 -18.08
N GLY A 38 30.38 17.55 -18.83
CA GLY A 38 30.98 16.22 -19.02
C GLY A 38 31.23 15.29 -17.83
N GLU A 39 30.78 15.58 -16.61
CA GLU A 39 30.70 14.55 -15.56
C GLU A 39 29.42 13.73 -15.76
N ASP A 40 29.62 12.47 -16.10
CA ASP A 40 28.57 11.57 -16.55
C ASP A 40 27.54 11.36 -15.44
N SER A 41 26.38 12.01 -15.59
CA SER A 41 25.27 11.94 -14.63
C SER A 41 24.83 10.51 -14.29
N GLU A 42 25.13 9.54 -15.16
CA GLU A 42 24.88 8.13 -14.89
C GLU A 42 25.82 7.53 -13.86
N ASP A 43 27.11 7.90 -13.84
CA ASP A 43 28.08 7.32 -12.91
C ASP A 43 27.88 7.83 -11.48
N LEU A 44 27.48 9.09 -11.32
CA LEU A 44 27.11 9.64 -10.01
C LEU A 44 25.83 8.97 -9.46
N VAL A 45 24.84 8.71 -10.34
CA VAL A 45 23.58 8.05 -9.97
C VAL A 45 23.79 6.56 -9.70
N LYS A 46 24.65 5.89 -10.46
CA LYS A 46 25.02 4.47 -10.26
C LYS A 46 25.85 4.29 -8.98
N GLN A 47 26.82 5.16 -8.70
CA GLN A 47 27.60 5.09 -7.46
C GLN A 47 26.75 5.36 -6.20
N LEU A 48 25.74 6.23 -6.29
CA LEU A 48 24.80 6.48 -5.18
C LEU A 48 23.80 5.31 -5.00
N ALA A 49 23.34 4.68 -6.08
CA ALA A 49 22.39 3.58 -6.02
C ALA A 49 22.95 2.28 -5.40
N ILE A 50 24.27 2.06 -5.45
CA ILE A 50 24.90 0.81 -5.00
C ILE A 50 25.08 0.75 -3.47
N SER A 51 25.01 1.87 -2.75
CA SER A 51 25.41 1.93 -1.33
C SER A 51 24.29 1.84 -0.28
N CYS A 52 22.99 1.97 -0.65
CA CYS A 52 21.90 1.78 0.31
C CYS A 52 20.52 1.66 -0.38
N PRO A 53 19.67 0.67 -0.04
CA PRO A 53 18.30 0.54 -0.58
C PRO A 53 17.35 1.66 -0.12
N LEU A 54 17.82 2.62 0.69
CA LEU A 54 17.05 3.76 1.19
C LEU A 54 17.57 5.12 0.69
N GLN A 55 18.56 5.21 -0.21
CA GLN A 55 18.96 6.52 -0.72
C GLN A 55 17.93 7.09 -1.70
N LYS A 56 17.17 8.10 -1.26
CA LYS A 56 16.62 9.09 -2.18
C LYS A 56 17.78 9.85 -2.81
N ILE A 57 17.96 9.69 -4.12
CA ILE A 57 18.75 10.60 -4.96
C ILE A 57 18.34 12.03 -4.60
N ARG A 58 19.33 12.91 -4.36
CA ARG A 58 19.17 14.32 -3.99
C ARG A 58 17.91 14.93 -4.63
N THR A 59 16.90 15.22 -3.80
CA THR A 59 15.55 15.63 -4.21
C THR A 59 15.42 17.12 -4.45
N THR A 60 16.40 17.76 -5.07
CA THR A 60 16.21 19.14 -5.52
C THR A 60 15.82 19.09 -6.99
N ALA A 61 14.60 19.53 -7.30
CA ALA A 61 14.20 19.71 -8.68
C ALA A 61 15.16 20.72 -9.34
N PRO A 62 15.60 20.50 -10.60
CA PRO A 62 16.37 21.50 -11.31
C PRO A 62 15.54 22.79 -11.44
N PRO A 63 16.18 23.98 -11.50
CA PRO A 63 15.48 25.23 -11.68
C PRO A 63 14.58 25.19 -12.94
N PRO A 64 13.45 25.89 -12.92
CA PRO A 64 12.53 25.91 -14.04
C PRO A 64 13.23 26.39 -15.31
N ASN A 65 13.00 25.68 -16.42
CA ASN A 65 13.52 26.03 -17.73
C ASN A 65 12.30 26.18 -18.65
N PRO A 66 11.88 27.43 -18.96
CA PRO A 66 10.65 27.70 -19.68
C PRO A 66 10.53 26.97 -21.03
N ASP A 67 11.65 26.75 -21.72
CA ASP A 67 11.65 26.12 -23.05
C ASP A 67 11.48 24.60 -22.95
N ILE A 68 12.17 23.96 -22.01
CA ILE A 68 11.95 22.53 -21.71
C ILE A 68 10.55 22.31 -21.15
N ASP A 69 10.11 23.14 -20.21
CA ASP A 69 8.82 23.01 -19.53
C ASP A 69 7.64 23.14 -20.52
N ARG A 70 7.74 24.05 -21.50
CA ARG A 70 6.74 24.15 -22.58
C ARG A 70 6.66 22.88 -23.43
N LYS A 71 7.80 22.33 -23.84
CA LYS A 71 7.85 21.11 -24.67
C LYS A 71 7.32 19.89 -23.89
N ILE A 72 7.69 19.77 -22.63
CA ILE A 72 7.22 18.69 -21.75
C ILE A 72 5.71 18.79 -21.50
N ASN A 73 5.18 19.98 -21.26
CA ASN A 73 3.74 20.18 -21.10
C ASN A 73 2.96 19.80 -22.36
N LEU A 74 3.50 20.09 -23.55
CA LEU A 74 2.90 19.66 -24.82
C LEU A 74 2.87 18.13 -24.94
N ILE A 75 3.99 17.46 -24.67
CA ILE A 75 4.10 16.00 -24.70
C ILE A 75 3.15 15.35 -23.67
N CYS A 76 3.08 15.88 -22.45
CA CYS A 76 2.17 15.40 -21.41
C CYS A 76 0.70 15.52 -21.86
N LYS A 77 0.34 16.62 -22.54
CA LYS A 77 -1.01 16.84 -23.06
C LYS A 77 -1.35 15.86 -24.19
N GLU A 78 -0.43 15.64 -25.13
CA GLU A 78 -0.63 14.67 -26.22
C GLU A 78 -0.70 13.23 -25.69
N ALA A 79 0.20 12.86 -24.77
CA ALA A 79 0.17 11.58 -24.10
C ALA A 79 -1.14 11.35 -23.33
N GLN A 80 -1.69 12.40 -22.71
CA GLN A 80 -2.99 12.32 -22.04
C GLN A 80 -4.12 12.07 -23.04
N VAL A 81 -4.15 12.77 -24.17
CA VAL A 81 -5.18 12.57 -25.21
C VAL A 81 -5.12 11.14 -25.76
N LEU A 82 -3.93 10.63 -26.05
CA LEU A 82 -3.73 9.26 -26.53
C LEU A 82 -4.12 8.23 -25.47
N TYR A 83 -3.74 8.44 -24.20
CA TYR A 83 -4.14 7.58 -23.11
C TYR A 83 -5.67 7.56 -22.95
N GLU A 84 -6.33 8.71 -22.97
CA GLU A 84 -7.79 8.79 -22.83
C GLU A 84 -8.52 8.13 -24.00
N ALA A 85 -8.04 8.31 -25.23
CA ALA A 85 -8.57 7.63 -26.42
C ALA A 85 -8.44 6.10 -26.32
N GLU A 86 -7.27 5.61 -25.89
CA GLU A 86 -7.02 4.19 -25.69
C GLU A 86 -7.87 3.61 -24.55
N MET A 87 -8.00 4.33 -23.44
CA MET A 87 -8.86 3.94 -22.31
C MET A 87 -10.34 3.88 -22.70
N HIS A 88 -10.80 4.71 -23.63
CA HIS A 88 -12.18 4.65 -24.15
C HIS A 88 -12.38 3.45 -25.08
N SER A 89 -11.31 2.91 -25.66
CA SER A 89 -11.29 1.66 -26.43
C SER A 89 -11.40 0.41 -25.53
N ILE A 90 -10.96 0.50 -24.27
CA ILE A 90 -11.07 -0.58 -23.29
C ILE A 90 -12.55 -0.83 -22.95
N ARG A 91 -13.09 -1.94 -23.47
CA ARG A 91 -14.45 -2.39 -23.18
C ARG A 91 -14.65 -2.54 -21.67
N ARG A 92 -15.72 -1.93 -21.16
CA ARG A 92 -16.17 -2.12 -19.77
C ARG A 92 -16.36 -3.62 -19.52
N ASN A 93 -15.57 -4.18 -18.62
CA ASN A 93 -15.65 -5.59 -18.21
C ASN A 93 -16.86 -5.90 -17.30
N LEU A 94 -17.64 -4.88 -16.93
CA LEU A 94 -18.81 -5.00 -16.08
C LEU A 94 -20.08 -4.79 -16.92
N SER A 95 -21.03 -5.72 -16.79
CA SER A 95 -22.36 -5.57 -17.36
C SER A 95 -23.12 -4.41 -16.71
N LYS A 96 -24.14 -3.86 -17.39
CA LYS A 96 -25.02 -2.83 -16.82
C LYS A 96 -25.66 -3.29 -15.50
N GLN A 97 -26.00 -4.59 -15.41
CA GLN A 97 -26.56 -5.19 -14.21
C GLN A 97 -25.54 -5.22 -13.06
N SER A 98 -24.29 -5.60 -13.35
CA SER A 98 -23.21 -5.61 -12.35
C SER A 98 -22.93 -4.20 -11.82
N TYR A 99 -22.94 -3.18 -12.69
CA TYR A 99 -22.83 -1.78 -12.27
C TYR A 99 -23.96 -1.33 -11.36
N LYS A 100 -25.20 -1.71 -11.69
CA LYS A 100 -26.37 -1.41 -10.86
C LYS A 100 -26.24 -2.05 -9.49
N ALA A 101 -25.89 -3.34 -9.43
CA ALA A 101 -25.68 -4.06 -8.17
C ALA A 101 -24.57 -3.42 -7.30
N ILE A 102 -23.43 -3.06 -7.88
CA ILE A 102 -22.34 -2.37 -7.14
C ILE A 102 -22.81 -1.01 -6.61
N ARG A 103 -23.65 -0.30 -7.36
CA ARG A 103 -24.22 0.98 -6.93
C ARG A 103 -25.17 0.79 -5.75
N GLU A 104 -26.00 -0.25 -5.79
CA GLU A 104 -26.95 -0.59 -4.72
C GLU A 104 -26.24 -0.96 -3.41
N LEU A 105 -25.05 -1.56 -3.48
CA LEU A 105 -24.24 -1.87 -2.29
C LEU A 105 -23.66 -0.62 -1.58
N LYS A 106 -23.70 0.57 -2.19
CA LYS A 106 -23.13 1.79 -1.58
C LYS A 106 -23.92 2.25 -0.36
N GLU A 107 -25.25 2.24 -0.44
CA GLU A 107 -26.12 2.67 0.66
C GLU A 107 -26.02 1.75 1.89
N PRO A 108 -26.17 0.41 1.78
CA PRO A 108 -25.98 -0.49 2.91
C PRO A 108 -24.57 -0.46 3.49
N ARG A 109 -23.55 -0.20 2.67
CA ARG A 109 -22.17 -0.02 3.13
C ARG A 109 -22.00 1.29 3.90
N GLY A 110 -22.53 2.39 3.37
CA GLY A 110 -22.44 3.72 3.98
C GLY A 110 -23.18 3.79 5.31
N SER A 111 -24.33 3.13 5.39
CA SER A 111 -25.14 2.99 6.62
C SER A 111 -24.63 1.92 7.60
N GLY A 112 -23.51 1.26 7.30
CA GLY A 112 -22.90 0.26 8.19
C GLY A 112 -23.65 -1.08 8.30
N HIS A 113 -24.66 -1.33 7.46
CA HIS A 113 -25.42 -2.59 7.50
C HIS A 113 -24.59 -3.77 6.97
N ILE A 114 -23.76 -3.52 5.96
CA ILE A 114 -22.88 -4.52 5.36
C ILE A 114 -21.41 -4.13 5.48
N ARG A 115 -20.56 -5.15 5.61
CA ARG A 115 -19.13 -5.08 5.44
C ARG A 115 -18.77 -5.69 4.10
N ILE A 116 -18.00 -4.94 3.30
CA ILE A 116 -17.34 -5.45 2.11
C ILE A 116 -15.85 -5.61 2.42
N SER A 117 -15.30 -6.80 2.21
CA SER A 117 -13.89 -7.13 2.43
C SER A 117 -13.36 -8.03 1.31
N VAL A 118 -12.07 -8.37 1.37
CA VAL A 118 -11.42 -9.30 0.45
C VAL A 118 -11.28 -10.65 1.15
N SER A 119 -11.46 -11.74 0.40
CA SER A 119 -11.23 -13.09 0.91
C SER A 119 -9.74 -13.38 1.17
N ASP A 120 -9.47 -14.43 1.95
CA ASP A 120 -8.10 -14.92 2.22
C ASP A 120 -7.36 -15.35 0.93
N LYS A 121 -8.09 -15.92 -0.03
CA LYS A 121 -7.54 -16.45 -1.29
C LYS A 121 -8.49 -16.17 -2.45
N GLY A 122 -7.92 -15.92 -3.62
CA GLY A 122 -8.68 -15.86 -4.88
C GLY A 122 -9.13 -14.46 -5.30
N GLY A 123 -8.91 -13.43 -4.47
CA GLY A 123 -9.29 -12.06 -4.80
C GLY A 123 -10.81 -11.83 -4.84
N ASP A 124 -11.59 -12.79 -4.35
CA ASP A 124 -13.04 -12.65 -4.19
C ASP A 124 -13.34 -11.52 -3.21
N PHE A 125 -14.43 -10.80 -3.47
CA PHE A 125 -14.99 -9.88 -2.49
C PHE A 125 -16.01 -10.62 -1.63
N VAL A 126 -16.00 -10.32 -0.34
CA VAL A 126 -16.93 -10.88 0.63
C VAL A 126 -17.89 -9.78 1.06
N VAL A 127 -19.19 -10.06 0.95
CA VAL A 127 -20.26 -9.18 1.42
C VAL A 127 -21.00 -9.89 2.53
N ILE A 128 -20.93 -9.36 3.74
CA ILE A 128 -21.62 -9.91 4.92
C ILE A 128 -22.23 -8.78 5.73
N THR A 129 -23.16 -9.11 6.62
CA THR A 129 -23.69 -8.10 7.57
C THR A 129 -22.60 -7.70 8.55
N GLN A 130 -22.62 -6.44 8.99
CA GLN A 130 -21.63 -5.97 9.98
C GLN A 130 -21.77 -6.70 11.33
N GLN A 131 -22.98 -7.17 11.66
CA GLN A 131 -23.22 -8.00 12.84
C GLN A 131 -22.50 -9.35 12.74
N LEU A 132 -22.62 -10.04 11.60
CA LEU A 132 -21.95 -11.32 11.37
C LEU A 132 -20.42 -11.16 11.37
N ASP A 133 -19.90 -10.12 10.73
CA ASP A 133 -18.46 -9.78 10.72
C ASP A 133 -17.91 -9.64 12.14
N LYS A 134 -18.61 -8.88 13.00
CA LYS A 134 -18.23 -8.69 14.41
C LYS A 134 -18.25 -10.02 15.19
N GLN A 135 -19.28 -10.85 15.00
CA GLN A 135 -19.37 -12.13 15.70
C GLN A 135 -18.25 -13.10 15.29
N ILE A 136 -17.92 -13.14 13.99
CA ILE A 136 -16.81 -13.93 13.46
C ILE A 136 -15.48 -13.45 14.06
N ALA A 137 -15.25 -12.13 14.10
CA ALA A 137 -14.05 -11.55 14.68
C ALA A 137 -13.93 -11.84 16.19
N LEU A 138 -15.00 -11.64 16.96
CA LEU A 138 -15.02 -11.93 18.40
C LEU A 138 -14.77 -13.42 18.69
N ARG A 139 -15.33 -14.32 17.89
CA ARG A 139 -15.04 -15.76 17.99
C ARG A 139 -13.57 -16.07 17.69
N GLY A 140 -12.99 -15.41 16.69
CA GLY A 140 -11.56 -15.53 16.37
C GLY A 140 -10.65 -15.05 17.50
N LEU A 141 -11.07 -14.01 18.22
CA LEU A 141 -10.38 -13.46 19.39
C LEU A 141 -10.60 -14.24 20.69
N ALA A 142 -11.58 -15.15 20.73
CA ALA A 142 -11.89 -15.92 21.94
C ALA A 142 -10.75 -16.86 22.37
N ASN A 143 -9.79 -17.15 21.47
CA ASN A 143 -8.61 -17.95 21.80
C ASN A 143 -7.61 -17.15 22.65
N ARG A 144 -7.77 -17.21 23.98
CA ARG A 144 -6.92 -16.53 24.96
C ARG A 144 -5.48 -17.06 25.03
N ASN A 145 -5.20 -18.24 24.47
CA ASN A 145 -3.82 -18.74 24.38
C ASN A 145 -3.02 -18.02 23.28
N MET A 146 -3.69 -17.31 22.36
CA MET A 146 -3.08 -16.66 21.21
C MET A 146 -3.20 -15.13 21.25
N TYR A 147 -4.29 -14.60 21.81
CA TYR A 147 -4.55 -13.16 21.86
C TYR A 147 -4.86 -12.72 23.29
N GLU A 148 -4.29 -11.59 23.66
CA GLU A 148 -4.54 -10.90 24.92
C GLU A 148 -5.00 -9.47 24.63
N LEU A 149 -5.88 -8.95 25.49
CA LEU A 149 -6.30 -7.56 25.42
C LEU A 149 -5.16 -6.69 25.94
N ALA A 150 -4.66 -5.79 25.09
CA ALA A 150 -3.71 -4.76 25.49
C ALA A 150 -4.44 -3.45 25.77
N THR A 151 -4.14 -2.83 26.91
CA THR A 151 -4.58 -1.49 27.24
C THR A 151 -3.71 -0.43 26.54
N VAL A 152 -4.24 0.78 26.41
CA VAL A 152 -3.47 1.94 25.91
C VAL A 152 -2.25 2.22 26.79
N SER A 153 -2.35 1.98 28.10
CA SER A 153 -1.24 2.14 29.04
C SER A 153 -0.11 1.16 28.76
N GLU A 154 -0.43 -0.12 28.60
CA GLU A 154 0.56 -1.17 28.27
C GLU A 154 1.22 -0.90 26.92
N PHE A 155 0.44 -0.48 25.91
CA PHE A 155 0.99 -0.07 24.62
C PHE A 155 1.99 1.09 24.75
N ASN A 156 1.65 2.12 25.53
CA ASN A 156 2.54 3.27 25.75
C ASN A 156 3.81 2.87 26.52
N SER A 157 3.69 1.99 27.51
CA SER A 157 4.84 1.43 28.22
C SER A 157 5.77 0.66 27.27
N PHE A 158 5.21 -0.20 26.41
CA PHE A 158 5.96 -0.92 25.40
C PHE A 158 6.66 0.02 24.39
N CYS A 159 6.00 1.10 23.96
CA CYS A 159 6.62 2.11 23.09
C CYS A 159 7.84 2.77 23.76
N LYS A 160 7.76 3.07 25.06
CA LYS A 160 8.88 3.65 25.82
C LYS A 160 10.03 2.65 25.94
N GLU A 161 9.72 1.39 26.21
CA GLU A 161 10.72 0.31 26.32
C GLU A 161 11.49 0.12 25.01
N ILE A 162 10.78 0.00 23.89
CA ILE A 162 11.41 -0.11 22.57
C ILE A 162 12.28 1.11 22.25
N LYS A 163 11.85 2.32 22.62
CA LYS A 163 12.66 3.53 22.47
C LYS A 163 13.96 3.46 23.27
N ILE A 164 13.92 3.00 24.52
CA ILE A 164 15.13 2.84 25.36
C ILE A 164 16.08 1.79 24.76
N ILE A 165 15.53 0.66 24.31
CA ILE A 165 16.30 -0.40 23.64
C ILE A 165 16.96 0.18 22.39
N TRP A 166 16.21 0.91 21.57
CA TRP A 166 16.71 1.52 20.35
C TRP A 166 17.85 2.52 20.60
N GLU A 167 17.70 3.41 21.58
CA GLU A 167 18.78 4.34 21.96
C GLU A 167 20.04 3.60 22.42
N THR A 168 19.87 2.45 23.09
CA THR A 168 21.00 1.61 23.52
C THR A 168 21.69 0.93 22.34
N VAL A 169 20.92 0.36 21.41
CA VAL A 169 21.43 -0.25 20.18
C VAL A 169 22.15 0.79 19.33
N LYS A 170 21.54 1.96 19.12
CA LYS A 170 22.11 3.10 18.39
C LYS A 170 23.51 3.43 18.92
N LYS A 171 23.64 3.62 20.24
CA LYS A 171 24.92 3.95 20.89
C LYS A 171 26.01 2.89 20.72
N ARG A 172 25.63 1.61 20.62
CA ARG A 172 26.55 0.48 20.48
C ARG A 172 26.86 0.13 19.02
N SER A 173 26.06 0.64 18.10
CA SER A 173 26.19 0.40 16.67
C SER A 173 26.91 1.56 15.96
N SER A 174 27.48 1.31 14.78
CA SER A 174 28.01 2.34 13.87
C SER A 174 26.91 3.01 13.03
N VAL A 175 25.64 2.95 13.47
CA VAL A 175 24.51 3.52 12.74
C VAL A 175 24.61 5.04 12.74
N ASN A 176 24.74 5.61 11.54
CA ASN A 176 24.76 7.07 11.39
C ASN A 176 23.40 7.69 11.77
N ASP A 177 23.41 8.97 12.15
CA ASP A 177 22.23 9.65 12.66
C ASP A 177 21.06 9.71 11.68
N GLU A 178 21.32 9.70 10.37
CA GLU A 178 20.27 9.73 9.37
C GLU A 178 19.53 8.39 9.27
N LEU A 179 20.28 7.28 9.25
CA LEU A 179 19.70 5.94 9.34
C LEU A 179 18.98 5.74 10.68
N ALA A 180 19.56 6.25 11.77
CA ALA A 180 18.93 6.18 13.09
C ALA A 180 17.56 6.89 13.10
N LYS A 181 17.47 8.09 12.52
CA LYS A 181 16.20 8.84 12.39
C LYS A 181 15.18 8.08 11.54
N ARG A 182 15.60 7.38 10.49
CA ARG A 182 14.69 6.62 9.61
C ARG A 182 14.13 5.36 10.27
N LEU A 183 14.92 4.70 11.10
CA LEU A 183 14.51 3.49 11.83
C LEU A 183 13.69 3.83 13.09
N SER A 184 13.76 5.09 13.55
CA SER A 184 12.99 5.57 14.71
C SER A 184 11.53 5.84 14.34
N ILE A 185 10.60 5.29 15.10
CA ILE A 185 9.16 5.54 14.94
C ILE A 185 8.68 6.51 16.00
N ASN A 186 8.29 7.72 15.58
CA ASN A 186 7.85 8.79 16.49
C ASN A 186 6.35 8.70 16.84
N HIS A 187 5.56 8.07 15.97
CA HIS A 187 4.11 7.97 16.12
C HIS A 187 3.68 6.51 15.95
N PRO A 188 3.98 5.64 16.93
CA PRO A 188 3.64 4.24 16.83
C PRO A 188 2.12 4.05 16.85
N VAL A 189 1.64 3.16 15.99
CA VAL A 189 0.23 2.78 15.88
C VAL A 189 0.02 1.43 16.55
N CYS A 190 -1.06 1.31 17.33
CA CYS A 190 -1.44 0.04 17.92
C CYS A 190 -1.75 -0.98 16.82
N ARG A 191 -1.26 -2.21 16.97
CA ARG A 191 -1.51 -3.27 16.01
C ARG A 191 -3.01 -3.52 15.89
N VAL A 192 -3.51 -3.52 14.67
CA VAL A 192 -4.91 -3.87 14.36
C VAL A 192 -4.94 -5.29 13.84
N ILE A 193 -5.83 -6.11 14.40
CA ILE A 193 -6.10 -7.46 13.93
C ILE A 193 -7.32 -7.47 13.01
N TYR A 194 -7.15 -8.11 11.85
CA TYR A 194 -8.18 -8.32 10.85
C TYR A 194 -8.44 -9.82 10.71
N PHE A 195 -9.67 -10.22 10.40
CA PHE A 195 -10.03 -11.60 10.11
C PHE A 195 -10.48 -11.70 8.65
N LEU A 196 -9.66 -12.35 7.82
CA LEU A 196 -10.04 -12.62 6.43
C LEU A 196 -10.85 -13.90 6.34
N LEU A 197 -11.95 -13.86 5.60
CA LEU A 197 -12.79 -15.04 5.38
C LEU A 197 -12.20 -15.97 4.32
N LYS A 198 -12.13 -17.25 4.66
CA LYS A 198 -11.68 -18.31 3.75
C LYS A 198 -12.86 -18.79 2.91
N THR A 199 -13.22 -18.02 1.88
CA THR A 199 -14.34 -18.34 0.97
C THR A 199 -14.26 -19.75 0.40
N HIS A 200 -13.06 -20.18 -0.01
CA HIS A 200 -12.77 -21.55 -0.49
C HIS A 200 -12.93 -22.68 0.56
N LYS A 201 -13.29 -22.35 1.80
CA LYS A 201 -13.61 -23.30 2.88
C LYS A 201 -15.07 -23.24 3.30
N ILE A 202 -15.86 -22.36 2.68
CA ILE A 202 -17.31 -22.26 2.91
C ILE A 202 -17.98 -23.17 1.89
N ASP A 203 -18.80 -24.10 2.39
CA ASP A 203 -19.64 -24.94 1.54
C ASP A 203 -20.71 -24.09 0.85
N ALA A 204 -21.07 -24.40 -0.40
CA ALA A 204 -22.13 -23.72 -1.12
C ALA A 204 -23.48 -23.77 -0.38
N ALA A 205 -23.74 -24.87 0.34
CA ALA A 205 -24.93 -25.01 1.19
C ALA A 205 -24.96 -24.00 2.36
N ASN A 206 -23.79 -23.49 2.76
CA ASN A 206 -23.60 -22.61 3.91
C ASN A 206 -23.47 -21.13 3.52
N ILE A 207 -23.62 -20.75 2.24
CA ILE A 207 -23.47 -19.35 1.81
C ILE A 207 -24.44 -18.40 2.53
N ASN A 208 -25.65 -18.87 2.87
CA ASN A 208 -26.68 -18.10 3.55
C ASN A 208 -26.83 -18.46 5.04
N THR A 209 -25.88 -19.20 5.62
CA THR A 209 -25.95 -19.60 7.02
C THR A 209 -25.56 -18.44 7.95
N ASN A 210 -26.21 -18.37 9.11
CA ASN A 210 -25.77 -17.54 10.23
C ASN A 210 -24.95 -18.36 11.25
N ASP A 211 -24.68 -19.64 10.97
CA ASP A 211 -23.84 -20.47 11.85
C ASP A 211 -22.36 -20.04 11.76
N LEU A 212 -21.85 -19.48 12.86
CA LEU A 212 -20.46 -19.07 13.02
C LEU A 212 -19.45 -20.21 12.83
N SER A 213 -19.86 -21.48 13.02
CA SER A 213 -18.96 -22.63 12.89
C SER A 213 -18.55 -22.92 11.43
N ALA A 214 -19.40 -22.52 10.48
CA ALA A 214 -19.19 -22.69 9.05
C ALA A 214 -18.11 -21.74 8.49
N PHE A 215 -17.82 -20.64 9.21
CA PHE A 215 -16.85 -19.65 8.77
C PHE A 215 -15.45 -19.97 9.30
N LYS A 216 -14.52 -20.23 8.38
CA LYS A 216 -13.09 -20.29 8.69
C LYS A 216 -12.45 -18.96 8.34
N VAL A 217 -11.62 -18.45 9.25
CA VAL A 217 -10.90 -17.18 9.08
C VAL A 217 -9.40 -17.36 9.09
N ARG A 218 -8.68 -16.40 8.52
CA ARG A 218 -7.24 -16.20 8.72
C ARG A 218 -7.05 -14.87 9.47
N PRO A 219 -6.47 -14.88 10.69
CA PRO A 219 -6.11 -13.65 11.35
C PRO A 219 -4.90 -13.00 10.66
N ILE A 220 -4.95 -11.69 10.48
CA ILE A 220 -3.85 -10.84 10.02
C ILE A 220 -3.64 -9.75 11.06
N VAL A 221 -2.45 -9.72 11.64
CA VAL A 221 -2.04 -8.64 12.53
C VAL A 221 -1.28 -7.62 11.68
N SER A 222 -1.79 -6.40 11.58
CA SER A 222 -1.02 -5.32 10.96
C SER A 222 0.18 -5.01 11.83
N ALA A 223 1.38 -5.22 11.27
CA ALA A 223 2.64 -4.79 11.87
C ALA A 223 3.06 -3.38 11.43
N VAL A 224 2.33 -2.78 10.48
CA VAL A 224 2.66 -1.47 9.91
C VAL A 224 2.44 -0.36 10.94
N GLY A 225 3.46 0.48 11.12
CA GLY A 225 3.52 1.58 12.07
C GLY A 225 3.74 1.15 13.52
N GLY A 226 3.99 -0.13 13.80
CA GLY A 226 4.19 -0.61 15.17
C GLY A 226 5.50 -0.09 15.78
N PRO A 227 5.61 0.05 17.12
CA PRO A 227 6.78 0.67 17.76
C PRO A 227 8.11 -0.04 17.47
N ALA A 228 8.08 -1.33 17.15
CA ALA A 228 9.26 -2.14 16.81
C ALA A 228 9.47 -2.34 15.31
N GLU A 229 8.63 -1.80 14.42
CA GLU A 229 8.72 -2.11 12.97
C GLU A 229 10.06 -1.65 12.38
N GLY A 230 10.41 -0.38 12.55
CA GLY A 230 11.66 0.17 12.01
C GLY A 230 12.90 -0.53 12.59
N THR A 231 12.90 -0.81 13.89
CA THR A 231 14.04 -1.46 14.56
C THR A 231 14.12 -2.96 14.28
N SER A 232 13.00 -3.63 14.00
CA SER A 232 13.00 -5.07 13.70
C SER A 232 13.78 -5.41 12.43
N TRP A 233 13.74 -4.54 11.42
CA TRP A 233 14.54 -4.67 10.19
C TRP A 233 16.04 -4.57 10.44
N PHE A 234 16.45 -3.88 11.50
CA PHE A 234 17.87 -3.75 11.85
C PHE A 234 18.40 -4.98 12.60
N LEU A 235 17.51 -5.71 13.28
CA LEU A 235 17.86 -6.87 14.12
C LEU A 235 17.65 -8.22 13.43
N SER A 236 16.96 -8.23 12.28
CA SER A 236 16.76 -9.39 11.40
C SER A 236 17.97 -9.65 10.52
#